data_AF-A0A3S2VFI4-F1
#
_entry.id   AF-A0A3S2VFI4-F1
#
_cell.length_a   1.000
_cell.length_b   1.000
_cell.length_c   1.000
_cell.angle_alpha   90.00
_cell.angle_beta   90.00
_cell.angle_gamma   90.00
#
_symmetry.space_group_name_H-M   'P 1'
#
loop_
_entity.id
_entity.type
_entity.pdbx_description
1 polymer ?
#
loop_
_entity_poly.entity_id
_entity_poly.type
_entity_poly.pdbx_seq_one_letter_code
_entity_poly.pdbx_strand_id
1 'polypeptide(L)'
;MDSEDLSPALLKAGQEYLDSLRRLRLNPEGLLWSRVNGLRTVKVNNGGDVTEQLSDHPSGDWHLVLITSAIDEGGPSALNQLLFKAYDASATPKEISPFIVEVMSAKSSFVQQLLAALNNPMGPIAIQFKTADGQTVTQPANPDSAQTLIGGLWFDRKWIYHLTGLKERHADRKRHWREFMQSVNALAS
;
A
#
# COMPACT_ATOMS: atom_id res chain seq x y z
N MET A 1 -17.33 -5.92 17.59
CA MET A 1 -18.16 -5.39 16.49
C MET A 1 -17.15 -4.70 15.58
N ASP A 2 -16.54 -5.50 14.72
CA ASP A 2 -15.41 -5.06 13.90
C ASP A 2 -15.97 -4.12 12.85
N SER A 3 -15.70 -2.82 12.98
CA SER A 3 -16.12 -1.88 11.95
C SER A 3 -15.43 -2.26 10.65
N GLU A 4 -16.21 -2.41 9.58
CA GLU A 4 -15.71 -2.52 8.20
C GLU A 4 -14.92 -1.26 7.80
N ASP A 5 -15.05 -0.19 8.58
CA ASP A 5 -14.37 1.09 8.40
C ASP A 5 -13.16 1.30 9.31
N LEU A 6 -12.20 2.09 8.81
CA LEU A 6 -11.08 2.61 9.58
C LEU A 6 -11.57 3.37 10.81
N SER A 7 -10.93 3.13 11.94
CA SER A 7 -11.18 3.93 13.14
C SER A 7 -10.76 5.39 12.90
N PRO A 8 -11.39 6.36 13.57
CA PRO A 8 -10.97 7.77 13.51
C PRO A 8 -9.50 7.97 13.89
N ALA A 9 -8.97 7.13 14.79
CA ALA A 9 -7.57 7.16 15.19
C ALA A 9 -6.63 6.78 14.03
N LEU A 10 -6.93 5.70 13.29
CA LEU A 10 -6.15 5.29 12.13
C LEU A 10 -6.29 6.28 10.96
N LEU A 11 -7.48 6.89 10.80
CA LEU A 11 -7.68 7.96 9.81
C LEU A 11 -6.75 9.15 10.09
N LYS A 12 -6.71 9.59 11.34
CA LYS A 12 -5.82 10.67 11.77
C LYS A 12 -4.35 10.28 11.61
N ALA A 13 -3.98 9.07 12.05
CA ALA A 13 -2.60 8.58 11.97
C ALA A 13 -2.08 8.53 10.52
N GLY A 14 -2.92 8.11 9.56
CA GLY A 14 -2.53 8.08 8.14
C GLY A 14 -2.15 9.47 7.60
N GLN A 15 -2.93 10.49 7.96
CA GLN A 15 -2.62 11.88 7.59
C GLN A 15 -1.34 12.38 8.28
N GLU A 16 -1.19 12.14 9.59
CA GLU A 16 0.01 12.54 10.33
C GLU A 16 1.27 11.85 9.80
N TYR A 17 1.15 10.59 9.37
CA TYR A 17 2.25 9.85 8.76
C TYR A 17 2.66 10.46 7.42
N LEU A 18 1.71 10.83 6.56
CA LEU A 18 2.00 11.56 5.32
C LEU A 18 2.79 12.85 5.59
N ASP A 19 2.36 13.62 6.59
CA ASP A 19 3.00 14.88 6.95
C ASP A 19 4.39 14.65 7.57
N SER A 20 4.58 13.59 8.35
CA SER A 20 5.89 13.14 8.82
C SER A 20 6.83 12.77 7.68
N LEU A 21 6.39 11.97 6.71
CA LEU A 21 7.22 11.59 5.55
C LEU A 21 7.70 12.83 4.79
N ARG A 22 6.81 13.79 4.53
CA ARG A 22 7.15 15.05 3.84
C ARG A 22 8.13 15.89 4.63
N ARG A 23 7.98 15.99 5.95
CA ARG A 23 8.96 16.67 6.83
C ARG A 23 10.33 16.01 6.75
N LEU A 24 10.37 14.68 6.64
CA LEU A 24 11.59 13.91 6.43
C LEU A 24 12.10 13.96 4.98
N ARG A 25 11.51 14.79 4.11
CA ARG A 25 11.88 14.92 2.68
C ARG A 25 11.59 13.68 1.85
N LEU A 26 10.80 12.73 2.35
CA LEU A 26 10.19 11.70 1.52
C LEU A 26 8.85 12.21 1.00
N ASN A 27 8.77 12.45 -0.31
CA ASN A 27 7.53 12.83 -0.98
C ASN A 27 6.93 11.60 -1.65
N PRO A 28 6.00 10.88 -0.99
CA PRO A 28 5.42 9.69 -1.59
C PRO A 28 4.52 10.05 -2.77
N GLU A 29 4.53 9.22 -3.81
CA GLU A 29 3.59 9.27 -4.91
C GLU A 29 2.19 8.79 -4.49
N GLY A 30 2.10 7.97 -3.45
CA GLY A 30 0.81 7.57 -2.91
C GLY A 30 0.86 7.08 -1.47
N LEU A 31 -0.23 7.32 -0.76
CA LEU A 31 -0.47 6.81 0.59
C LEU A 31 -1.96 6.51 0.77
N LEU A 32 -2.27 5.26 1.09
CA LEU A 32 -3.64 4.81 1.34
C LEU A 32 -3.66 3.68 2.36
N TRP A 33 -4.75 3.55 3.10
CA TRP A 33 -5.01 2.35 3.89
C TRP A 33 -5.59 1.24 3.03
N SER A 34 -5.28 0.00 3.41
CA SER A 34 -5.87 -1.21 2.89
C SER A 34 -6.09 -2.25 3.99
N ARG A 35 -6.96 -3.23 3.73
CA ARG A 35 -7.05 -4.45 4.53
C ARG A 35 -6.43 -5.61 3.76
N VAL A 36 -5.52 -6.33 4.42
CA VAL A 36 -4.97 -7.55 3.84
C VAL A 36 -6.07 -8.60 3.79
N ASN A 37 -6.25 -9.23 2.64
CA ASN A 37 -7.08 -10.42 2.55
C ASN A 37 -6.19 -11.65 2.65
N GLY A 38 -6.45 -12.52 3.61
CA GLY A 38 -5.82 -13.83 3.66
C GLY A 38 -6.29 -14.67 2.48
N LEU A 39 -5.51 -14.74 1.40
CA LEU A 39 -5.74 -15.71 0.34
C LEU A 39 -5.30 -17.07 0.86
N ARG A 40 -6.22 -18.04 1.00
CA ARG A 40 -5.85 -19.42 1.32
C ARG A 40 -5.92 -20.26 0.05
N THR A 41 -4.80 -20.88 -0.29
CA THR A 41 -4.78 -21.93 -1.30
C THR A 41 -5.48 -23.17 -0.74
N VAL A 42 -6.62 -23.54 -1.33
CA VAL A 42 -7.33 -24.77 -1.03
C VAL A 42 -6.93 -25.80 -2.07
N LYS A 43 -6.33 -26.90 -1.61
CA LYS A 43 -6.08 -28.05 -2.47
C LYS A 43 -7.39 -28.77 -2.70
N VAL A 44 -7.90 -28.72 -3.93
CA VAL A 44 -9.07 -29.50 -4.32
C VAL A 44 -8.58 -30.87 -4.76
N ASN A 45 -9.17 -31.92 -4.21
CA ASN A 45 -8.67 -33.30 -4.27
C ASN A 45 -8.42 -33.87 -5.68
N ASN A 46 -8.82 -33.21 -6.78
CA ASN A 46 -8.63 -33.71 -8.15
C ASN A 46 -8.49 -32.65 -9.26
N GLY A 47 -8.12 -31.39 -8.97
CA GLY A 47 -8.23 -30.31 -9.98
C GLY A 47 -7.25 -29.15 -9.95
N GLY A 48 -6.11 -29.27 -9.24
CA GLY A 48 -5.17 -28.17 -9.06
C GLY A 48 -5.45 -27.32 -7.81
N ASP A 49 -4.51 -26.45 -7.50
CA ASP A 49 -4.61 -25.52 -6.38
C ASP A 49 -5.62 -24.41 -6.73
N VAL A 50 -6.70 -24.29 -5.97
CA VAL A 50 -7.67 -23.20 -6.12
C VAL A 50 -7.40 -22.20 -5.00
N THR A 51 -7.18 -20.94 -5.35
CA THR A 51 -7.09 -19.87 -4.33
C THR A 51 -8.51 -19.51 -3.93
N GLU A 52 -8.94 -19.93 -2.74
CA GLU A 52 -10.25 -19.60 -2.21
C GLU A 52 -10.13 -18.34 -1.34
N GLN A 53 -10.98 -17.37 -1.62
CA GLN A 53 -11.10 -16.15 -0.85
C GLN A 53 -11.72 -16.50 0.51
N LEU A 54 -11.06 -16.16 1.63
CA LEU A 54 -11.53 -16.53 2.96
C LEU A 54 -12.87 -15.86 3.34
N SER A 55 -13.15 -14.68 2.76
CA SER A 55 -14.36 -13.92 3.05
C SER A 55 -14.69 -12.92 1.93
N ASP A 56 -15.98 -12.78 1.61
CA ASP A 56 -16.52 -11.75 0.70
C ASP A 56 -16.40 -10.32 1.27
N HIS A 57 -15.92 -10.19 2.50
CA HIS A 57 -15.78 -8.95 3.25
C HIS A 57 -14.34 -8.81 3.77
N PRO A 58 -13.81 -7.58 3.95
CA PRO A 58 -12.46 -7.35 4.43
C PRO A 58 -12.32 -7.82 5.88
N SER A 59 -11.49 -8.82 6.14
CA SER A 59 -11.36 -9.43 7.48
C SER A 59 -9.95 -9.38 8.08
N GLY A 60 -8.93 -9.01 7.31
CA GLY A 60 -7.55 -8.94 7.83
C GLY A 60 -7.17 -7.58 8.40
N ASP A 61 -5.92 -7.51 8.85
CA ASP A 61 -5.36 -6.35 9.51
C ASP A 61 -5.24 -5.14 8.56
N TRP A 62 -5.26 -3.94 9.16
CA TRP A 62 -5.04 -2.69 8.45
C TRP A 62 -3.57 -2.52 8.12
N HIS A 63 -3.27 -2.33 6.83
CA HIS A 63 -1.94 -2.03 6.32
C HIS A 63 -1.97 -0.67 5.63
N LEU A 64 -0.88 0.08 5.76
CA LEU A 64 -0.71 1.35 5.08
C LEU A 64 0.13 1.12 3.83
N VAL A 65 -0.45 1.30 2.66
CA VAL A 65 0.26 1.20 1.39
C VAL A 65 0.99 2.51 1.11
N LEU A 66 2.32 2.45 1.08
CA LEU A 66 3.21 3.55 0.73
C LEU A 66 3.72 3.34 -0.69
N ILE A 67 3.19 4.12 -1.64
CA ILE A 67 3.71 4.14 -3.01
C ILE A 67 4.82 5.17 -3.05
N THR A 68 6.05 4.71 -3.22
CA THR A 68 7.20 5.60 -3.32
C THR A 68 8.25 5.15 -4.33
N SER A 69 8.79 6.06 -5.13
CA SER A 69 9.94 5.74 -5.98
C SER A 69 11.28 5.65 -5.23
N ALA A 70 11.31 6.00 -3.93
CA ALA A 70 12.48 5.75 -3.08
C ALA A 70 12.86 4.26 -3.03
N ILE A 71 11.88 3.34 -3.16
CA ILE A 71 12.14 1.90 -3.21
C ILE A 71 12.93 1.49 -4.45
N ASP A 72 12.76 2.21 -5.57
CA ASP A 72 13.47 1.94 -6.82
C ASP A 72 14.92 2.46 -6.76
N GLU A 73 15.20 3.49 -5.96
CA GLU A 73 16.53 4.10 -5.86
C GLU A 73 17.38 3.49 -4.75
N GLY A 74 16.79 3.29 -3.56
CA GLY A 74 17.48 2.75 -2.38
C GLY A 74 17.35 1.24 -2.20
N GLY A 75 16.35 0.63 -2.86
CA GLY A 75 15.95 -0.75 -2.62
C GLY A 75 15.09 -0.91 -1.35
N PRO A 76 14.33 -2.02 -1.24
CA PRO A 76 13.40 -2.25 -0.13
C PRO A 76 14.09 -2.26 1.24
N SER A 77 15.25 -2.91 1.35
CA SER A 77 15.97 -3.08 2.62
C SER A 77 16.42 -1.74 3.20
N ALA A 78 17.06 -0.88 2.38
CA ALA A 78 17.55 0.41 2.85
C ALA A 78 16.39 1.35 3.21
N LEU A 79 15.31 1.34 2.42
CA LEU A 79 14.12 2.13 2.72
C LEU A 79 13.48 1.69 4.04
N ASN A 80 13.29 0.38 4.25
CA ASN A 80 12.75 -0.12 5.51
C ASN A 80 13.61 0.26 6.71
N GLN A 81 14.95 0.15 6.61
CA GLN A 81 15.84 0.59 7.69
C GLN A 81 15.65 2.08 8.04
N LEU A 82 15.45 2.95 7.05
CA LEU A 82 15.19 4.37 7.31
C LEU A 82 13.81 4.61 7.91
N LEU A 83 12.78 3.88 7.49
CA LEU A 83 11.45 3.94 8.10
C LEU A 83 11.49 3.49 9.58
N PHE A 84 12.21 2.41 9.89
CA PHE A 84 12.45 1.97 11.26
C PHE A 84 13.19 3.03 12.08
N LYS A 85 14.27 3.60 11.55
CA LYS A 85 14.99 4.69 12.23
C LYS A 85 14.09 5.90 12.51
N ALA A 86 13.26 6.30 11.55
CA ALA A 86 12.33 7.41 11.72
C ALA A 86 11.27 7.10 12.80
N TYR A 87 10.78 5.86 12.83
CA TYR A 87 9.82 5.38 13.83
C TYR A 87 10.44 5.33 15.24
N ASP A 88 11.64 4.77 15.38
CA ASP A 88 12.37 4.68 16.65
C ASP A 88 12.70 6.07 17.21
N ALA A 89 13.01 7.03 16.33
CA ALA A 89 13.19 8.43 16.67
C ALA A 89 11.88 9.19 16.97
N SER A 90 10.72 8.51 16.97
CA SER A 90 9.39 9.10 17.14
C SER A 90 9.06 10.21 16.12
N ALA A 91 9.66 10.16 14.93
CA ALA A 91 9.39 11.12 13.86
C ALA A 91 8.12 10.79 13.07
N THR A 92 7.60 9.57 13.20
CA THR A 92 6.31 9.11 12.65
C THR A 92 5.34 8.74 13.78
N PRO A 93 4.01 8.77 13.53
CA PRO A 93 3.00 8.33 14.51
C PRO A 93 3.24 6.91 15.03
N LYS A 94 2.93 6.68 16.31
CA LYS A 94 3.15 5.38 16.98
C LYS A 94 2.19 4.30 16.49
N GLU A 95 1.03 4.71 15.98
CA GLU A 95 -0.02 3.86 15.43
C GLU A 95 0.41 3.21 14.11
N ILE A 96 1.42 3.76 13.43
CA ILE A 96 1.93 3.27 12.16
C ILE A 96 3.36 2.78 12.36
N SER A 97 3.44 1.53 12.80
CA SER A 97 4.69 0.79 12.80
C SER A 97 5.12 0.47 11.36
N PRO A 98 6.43 0.52 11.02
CA PRO A 98 6.90 0.10 9.70
C PRO A 98 6.54 -1.34 9.33
N PHE A 99 6.21 -2.20 10.30
CA PHE A 99 5.75 -3.57 10.04
C PHE A 99 4.39 -3.65 9.33
N ILE A 100 3.55 -2.61 9.43
CA ILE A 100 2.24 -2.56 8.76
C ILE A 100 2.29 -1.70 7.49
N VAL A 101 3.48 -1.27 7.06
CA VAL A 101 3.64 -0.41 5.88
C VAL A 101 4.04 -1.26 4.68
N GLU A 102 3.14 -1.38 3.72
CA GLU A 102 3.38 -2.06 2.45
C GLU A 102 3.98 -1.08 1.45
N VAL A 103 5.29 -1.19 1.21
CA VAL A 103 5.98 -0.27 0.31
C VAL A 103 5.93 -0.80 -1.12
N MET A 104 5.47 0.05 -2.05
CA MET A 104 5.32 -0.31 -3.45
C MET A 104 5.96 0.73 -4.37
N SER A 105 6.58 0.24 -5.45
CA SER A 105 6.99 1.10 -6.56
C SER A 105 5.76 1.56 -7.34
N ALA A 106 5.80 2.79 -7.86
CA ALA A 106 4.81 3.28 -8.82
C ALA A 106 4.70 2.42 -10.10
N LYS A 107 5.72 1.59 -10.36
CA LYS A 107 5.77 0.65 -11.50
C LYS A 107 5.13 -0.70 -11.21
N SER A 108 4.69 -0.97 -9.97
CA SER A 108 4.14 -2.28 -9.61
C SER A 108 2.83 -2.55 -10.35
N SER A 109 2.53 -3.84 -10.59
CA SER A 109 1.25 -4.25 -11.18
C SER A 109 0.07 -3.82 -10.32
N PHE A 110 0.23 -3.84 -8.99
CA PHE A 110 -0.77 -3.31 -8.05
C PHE A 110 -1.11 -1.85 -8.35
N VAL A 111 -0.11 -0.97 -8.47
CA VAL A 111 -0.35 0.47 -8.68
C VAL A 111 -1.04 0.71 -10.03
N GLN A 112 -0.67 -0.03 -11.08
CA GLN A 112 -1.35 0.06 -12.38
C GLN A 112 -2.83 -0.32 -12.29
N GLN A 113 -3.14 -1.39 -11.56
CA GLN A 113 -4.51 -1.85 -11.34
C GLN A 113 -5.32 -0.88 -10.47
N LEU A 114 -4.70 -0.34 -9.42
CA LEU A 114 -5.29 0.70 -8.58
C LEU A 114 -5.70 1.91 -9.41
N LEU A 115 -4.81 2.40 -10.28
CA LEU A 115 -5.12 3.53 -11.16
C LEU A 115 -6.21 3.21 -12.18
N ALA A 116 -6.23 1.99 -12.72
CA ALA A 116 -7.30 1.57 -13.62
C ALA A 116 -8.66 1.55 -12.89
N ALA A 117 -8.69 1.06 -11.65
CA ALA A 117 -9.90 1.04 -10.84
C ALA A 117 -10.39 2.44 -10.45
N LEU A 118 -9.49 3.37 -10.17
CA LEU A 118 -9.83 4.76 -9.83
C LEU A 118 -10.30 5.58 -11.03
N ASN A 119 -9.73 5.35 -12.22
CA ASN A 119 -10.12 6.07 -13.44
C ASN A 119 -11.41 5.54 -14.08
N ASN A 120 -12.00 4.45 -13.58
CA ASN A 120 -13.26 3.92 -14.07
C ASN A 120 -14.45 4.45 -13.22
N PRO A 121 -15.35 5.27 -13.80
CA PRO A 121 -16.52 5.79 -13.08
C PRO A 121 -17.55 4.71 -12.74
N MET A 122 -17.53 3.55 -13.41
CA MET A 122 -18.36 2.39 -13.09
C MET A 122 -17.66 1.35 -12.20
N GLY A 123 -16.40 1.61 -11.81
CA GLY A 123 -15.53 0.63 -11.16
C GLY A 123 -15.05 -0.47 -12.12
N PRO A 124 -13.96 -1.19 -11.81
CA PRO A 124 -13.58 -2.36 -12.58
C PRO A 124 -14.73 -3.37 -12.54
N ILE A 125 -15.12 -3.94 -13.69
CA ILE A 125 -16.05 -5.10 -13.74
C ILE A 125 -15.33 -6.40 -13.40
N ALA A 126 -13.99 -6.41 -13.49
CA ALA A 126 -13.13 -7.49 -13.06
C ALA A 126 -11.70 -6.99 -12.76
N ILE A 127 -10.99 -7.68 -11.86
CA ILE A 127 -9.62 -7.40 -11.44
C ILE A 127 -8.78 -8.64 -11.72
N GLN A 128 -7.60 -8.42 -12.32
CA GLN A 128 -6.66 -9.49 -12.60
C GLN A 128 -5.49 -9.43 -11.62
N PHE A 129 -5.15 -10.51 -10.94
CA PHE A 129 -3.96 -10.56 -10.10
C PHE A 129 -3.16 -11.83 -10.33
N LYS A 130 -1.87 -11.78 -10.01
CA LYS A 130 -1.00 -12.96 -10.03
C LYS A 130 -0.97 -13.60 -8.65
N THR A 131 -1.27 -14.88 -8.59
CA THR A 131 -1.16 -15.71 -7.38
C THR A 131 0.31 -16.08 -7.10
N ALA A 132 0.59 -16.62 -5.91
CA ALA A 132 1.95 -16.96 -5.48
C ALA A 132 2.64 -18.02 -6.37
N ASP A 133 1.86 -18.85 -7.06
CA ASP A 133 2.29 -19.84 -8.05
C ASP A 133 2.43 -19.24 -9.47
N GLY A 134 2.23 -17.93 -9.64
CA GLY A 134 2.43 -17.20 -10.89
C GLY A 134 1.25 -17.23 -11.86
N GLN A 135 0.14 -17.88 -11.50
CA GLN A 135 -1.08 -17.89 -12.33
C GLN A 135 -1.77 -16.53 -12.31
N THR A 136 -2.40 -16.15 -13.42
CA THR A 136 -3.19 -14.92 -13.50
C THR A 136 -4.66 -15.26 -13.31
N VAL A 137 -5.24 -14.78 -12.20
CA VAL A 137 -6.65 -14.98 -11.86
C VAL A 137 -7.42 -13.71 -12.21
N THR A 138 -8.58 -13.86 -12.85
CA THR A 138 -9.51 -12.75 -13.13
C THR A 138 -10.73 -12.91 -12.23
N GLN A 139 -11.01 -11.89 -11.41
CA GLN A 139 -12.10 -11.89 -10.45
C GLN A 139 -13.12 -10.80 -10.79
N PRO A 140 -14.43 -11.07 -10.82
CA PRO A 140 -15.44 -10.02 -10.98
C PRO A 140 -15.39 -9.05 -9.79
N ALA A 141 -15.41 -7.75 -10.06
CA ALA A 141 -15.45 -6.74 -9.01
C ALA A 141 -16.91 -6.38 -8.71
N ASN A 142 -17.24 -6.24 -7.42
CA ASN A 142 -18.58 -5.89 -6.97
C ASN A 142 -18.83 -4.39 -7.24
N PRO A 143 -19.75 -4.03 -8.17
CA PRO A 143 -20.01 -2.63 -8.52
C PRO A 143 -20.75 -1.86 -7.41
N ASP A 144 -21.40 -2.56 -6.49
CA ASP A 144 -22.15 -1.97 -5.37
C ASP A 144 -21.29 -1.75 -4.11
N SER A 145 -20.07 -2.30 -4.10
CA SER A 145 -19.11 -2.07 -3.03
C SER A 145 -18.19 -0.90 -3.37
N ALA A 146 -18.11 0.09 -2.47
CA ALA A 146 -17.07 1.12 -2.55
C ALA A 146 -15.65 0.54 -2.32
N GLN A 147 -15.57 -0.68 -1.79
CA GLN A 147 -14.35 -1.40 -1.52
C GLN A 147 -13.98 -2.33 -2.67
N THR A 148 -12.71 -2.30 -3.07
CA THR A 148 -12.18 -3.02 -4.22
C THR A 148 -10.98 -3.87 -3.78
N LEU A 149 -10.93 -5.15 -4.21
CA LEU A 149 -9.82 -6.07 -3.91
C LEU A 149 -8.79 -6.05 -5.03
N ILE A 150 -7.59 -5.52 -4.79
CA ILE A 150 -6.50 -5.48 -5.77
C ILE A 150 -5.27 -6.18 -5.19
N GLY A 151 -4.77 -7.21 -5.86
CA GLY A 151 -3.54 -7.90 -5.46
C GLY A 151 -3.57 -8.44 -4.02
N GLY A 152 -4.74 -8.87 -3.53
CA GLY A 152 -4.91 -9.35 -2.15
C GLY A 152 -5.15 -8.25 -1.12
N LEU A 153 -5.24 -6.98 -1.52
CA LEU A 153 -5.51 -5.84 -0.63
C LEU A 153 -6.88 -5.22 -0.94
N TRP A 154 -7.74 -5.14 0.06
CA TRP A 154 -9.00 -4.38 0.01
C TRP A 154 -8.73 -2.90 0.25
N PHE A 155 -9.24 -2.02 -0.59
CA PHE A 155 -9.17 -0.58 -0.37
C PHE A 155 -10.49 0.11 -0.74
N ASP A 156 -10.71 1.29 -0.18
CA ASP A 156 -11.81 2.21 -0.51
C ASP A 156 -11.23 3.55 -0.96
N ARG A 157 -11.94 4.26 -1.85
CA ARG A 157 -11.54 5.61 -2.29
C ARG A 157 -11.39 6.59 -1.12
N LYS A 158 -12.22 6.47 -0.09
CA LYS A 158 -12.17 7.34 1.11
C LYS A 158 -10.93 7.12 1.99
N TRP A 159 -10.16 6.06 1.74
CA TRP A 159 -8.95 5.71 2.47
C TRP A 159 -7.66 6.22 1.83
N ILE A 160 -7.77 6.95 0.71
CA ILE A 160 -6.65 7.51 -0.03
C ILE A 160 -6.36 8.93 0.47
N TYR A 161 -5.18 9.13 1.06
CA TYR A 161 -4.71 10.47 1.47
C TYR A 161 -4.00 11.19 0.33
N HIS A 162 -3.26 10.42 -0.46
CA HIS A 162 -2.44 10.95 -1.52
C HIS A 162 -2.30 9.93 -2.65
N LEU A 163 -2.42 10.40 -3.89
CA LEU A 163 -2.09 9.63 -5.07
C LEU A 163 -1.79 10.58 -6.24
N THR A 164 -0.54 11.03 -6.34
CA THR A 164 -0.07 11.95 -7.40
C THR A 164 1.36 11.63 -7.82
N GLY A 165 1.92 12.31 -8.82
CA GLY A 165 3.37 12.29 -9.02
C GLY A 165 3.97 10.97 -9.56
N LEU A 166 3.16 10.03 -10.08
CA LEU A 166 3.58 8.72 -10.57
C LEU A 166 4.56 8.72 -11.77
N LYS A 167 4.98 9.90 -12.24
CA LYS A 167 5.93 10.09 -13.33
C LYS A 167 7.06 11.04 -12.90
N GLU A 168 7.77 10.69 -11.83
CA GLU A 168 8.94 11.45 -11.42
C GLU A 168 10.18 11.11 -12.29
N ARG A 169 10.96 12.13 -12.68
CA ARG A 169 12.19 11.94 -13.46
C ARG A 169 13.28 11.33 -12.60
N HIS A 170 14.14 10.50 -13.19
CA HIS A 170 15.19 9.77 -12.47
C HIS A 170 16.17 10.67 -11.69
N ALA A 171 16.51 11.85 -12.21
CA ALA A 171 17.41 12.78 -11.51
C ALA A 171 16.80 13.30 -10.20
N ASP A 172 15.49 13.57 -10.20
CA ASP A 172 14.76 14.07 -9.04
C ASP A 172 14.64 12.98 -7.97
N ARG A 173 14.38 11.74 -8.37
CA ARG A 173 14.32 10.58 -7.46
C ARG A 173 15.61 10.37 -6.67
N LYS A 174 16.78 10.38 -7.34
CA LYS A 174 18.09 10.26 -6.68
C LYS A 174 18.36 11.39 -5.69
N ARG A 175 17.88 12.59 -6.00
CA ARG A 175 18.00 13.74 -5.10
C ARG A 175 17.10 13.55 -3.87
N HIS A 176 15.82 13.27 -4.05
CA HIS A 176 14.87 13.05 -2.96
C HIS A 176 15.29 11.88 -2.06
N TRP A 177 15.81 10.79 -2.63
CA TRP A 177 16.36 9.69 -1.84
C TRP A 177 17.51 10.13 -0.93
N ARG A 178 18.46 10.91 -1.44
CA ARG A 178 19.57 11.44 -0.63
C ARG A 178 19.08 12.40 0.45
N GLU A 179 18.14 13.27 0.13
CA GLU A 179 17.56 14.21 1.09
C GLU A 179 16.82 13.48 2.21
N PHE A 180 16.06 12.43 1.88
CA PHE A 180 15.40 11.57 2.87
C PHE A 180 16.40 10.86 3.78
N MET A 181 17.42 10.21 3.20
CA MET A 181 18.50 9.58 3.99
C MET A 181 19.17 10.56 4.95
N GLN A 182 19.52 11.76 4.47
CA GLN A 182 20.14 12.79 5.29
C GLN A 182 19.21 13.25 6.41
N SER A 183 17.94 13.49 6.10
CA SER A 183 16.96 13.93 7.08
C SER A 183 16.74 12.90 8.18
N VAL A 184 16.67 11.60 7.84
CA VAL A 184 16.50 10.54 8.84
C VAL A 184 17.76 10.33 9.67
N ASN A 185 18.95 10.35 9.06
CA ASN A 185 20.19 10.18 9.81
C ASN A 185 20.47 11.36 10.77
N ALA A 186 19.98 12.56 10.44
CA ALA A 186 20.04 13.72 11.33
C ALA A 186 19.18 13.58 12.59
N LEU A 187 18.19 12.67 12.62
CA LEU A 187 17.39 12.39 13.82
C LEU A 187 18.17 11.59 14.88
N ALA A 188 19.19 10.86 14.46
CA ALA A 188 20.02 10.00 15.32
C ALA A 188 21.33 10.69 15.74
N SER A 189 21.48 11.98 15.43
CA SER A 189 22.63 12.83 15.81
C SER A 189 22.25 13.68 17.01
#